data_AF-A0A086MCW8-F1
#
_entry.id   AF-A0A086MCW8-F1
#
_cell.length_a   1.000
_cell.length_b   1.000
_cell.length_c   1.000
_cell.angle_alpha   90.00
_cell.angle_beta   90.00
_cell.angle_gamma   90.00
#
_symmetry.space_group_name_H-M   'P 1'
#
loop_
_entity.id
_entity.type
_entity.pdbx_description
1 polymer ?
#
loop_
_entity_poly.entity_id
_entity_poly.type
_entity_poly.pdbx_seq_one_letter_code
_entity_poly.pdbx_strand_id
1 'polypeptide(L)'
;MSTLYDRILGVLAADVSSASIVALTVDVRAERDRLAAERAGIEAEALDLLTQPDTAKARRMQSADLEFEIERLDVALSQLETELGTARNREEQARKREQYERAKAAMATVGADLDARWNTLCNEMRQLLVQGCEAAKAVEKANADLPAGAAPLVAHPLLGEFVEGYQTCQPIFRTVHVPGFWKRDPNALMPVETILERNAA
;
A
#
# COMPACT_ATOMS: atom_id res chain seq x y z
N MET A 1 9.96 39.47 -7.64
CA MET A 1 10.11 38.25 -8.47
C MET A 1 11.19 37.41 -7.82
N SER A 2 10.93 36.13 -7.53
CA SER A 2 11.92 35.22 -6.95
C SER A 2 12.90 34.78 -8.03
N THR A 3 14.21 34.87 -7.74
CA THR A 3 15.26 34.42 -8.66
C THR A 3 15.33 32.89 -8.69
N LEU A 4 15.99 32.30 -9.70
CA LEU A 4 16.22 30.85 -9.76
C LEU A 4 16.95 30.35 -8.50
N TYR A 5 17.93 31.11 -8.01
CA TYR A 5 18.65 30.81 -6.78
C TYR A 5 17.75 30.83 -5.54
N ASP A 6 16.84 31.81 -5.43
CA ASP A 6 15.88 31.84 -4.32
C ASP A 6 14.96 30.61 -4.35
N ARG A 7 14.59 30.14 -5.54
CA ARG A 7 13.77 28.92 -5.71
C ARG A 7 14.56 27.67 -5.31
N ILE A 8 15.83 27.56 -5.68
CA ILE A 8 16.73 26.48 -5.25
C ILE A 8 16.85 26.46 -3.73
N LEU A 9 17.17 27.60 -3.12
CA LEU A 9 17.28 27.72 -1.67
C LEU A 9 15.95 27.40 -0.97
N GLY A 10 14.83 27.87 -1.52
CA GLY A 10 13.50 27.57 -0.98
C GLY A 10 13.17 26.08 -1.01
N VAL A 11 13.53 25.37 -2.08
CA VAL A 11 13.35 23.91 -2.19
C VAL A 11 14.26 23.15 -1.24
N LEU A 12 15.53 23.57 -1.09
CA LEU A 12 16.48 22.91 -0.20
C LEU A 12 16.22 23.17 1.29
N ALA A 13 15.49 24.23 1.63
CA ALA A 13 15.17 24.60 3.01
C ALA A 13 13.79 24.11 3.50
N ALA A 14 12.92 23.67 2.59
CA ALA A 14 11.54 23.34 2.92
C ALA A 14 11.16 21.91 2.53
N ASP A 15 10.17 21.35 3.21
CA ASP A 15 9.53 20.10 2.79
C ASP A 15 8.62 20.38 1.59
N VAL A 16 9.17 20.21 0.38
CA VAL A 16 8.43 20.31 -0.89
C VAL A 16 8.18 18.95 -1.51
N SER A 17 7.19 18.90 -2.43
CA SER A 17 6.83 17.69 -3.15
C SER A 17 7.89 17.28 -4.16
N SER A 18 7.99 15.97 -4.45
CA SER A 18 8.88 15.43 -5.47
C SER A 18 8.60 16.04 -6.85
N ALA A 19 7.34 16.33 -7.17
CA ALA A 19 6.93 16.99 -8.41
C ALA A 19 7.49 18.42 -8.53
N SER A 20 7.45 19.19 -7.44
CA SER A 20 8.02 20.55 -7.39
C SER A 20 9.53 20.53 -7.59
N ILE A 21 10.23 19.57 -6.98
CA ILE A 21 11.68 19.41 -7.14
C ILE A 21 12.01 19.06 -8.59
N VAL A 22 11.31 18.12 -9.21
CA VAL A 22 11.50 17.76 -10.63
C VAL A 22 11.33 18.97 -11.55
N ALA A 23 10.28 19.76 -11.35
CA ALA A 23 10.05 20.95 -12.15
C ALA A 23 11.21 21.96 -12.02
N LEU A 24 11.72 22.16 -10.80
CA LEU A 24 12.87 23.04 -10.59
C LEU A 24 14.16 22.48 -11.20
N THR A 25 14.41 21.18 -11.12
CA THR A 25 15.59 20.55 -11.76
C THR A 25 15.61 20.80 -13.27
N VAL A 26 14.45 20.80 -13.93
CA VAL A 26 14.35 21.14 -15.37
C VAL A 26 14.78 22.58 -15.62
N ASP A 27 14.28 23.54 -14.83
CA ASP A 27 14.64 24.95 -14.97
C ASP A 27 16.14 25.18 -14.72
N VAL A 28 16.72 24.50 -13.70
CA VAL A 28 18.15 24.62 -13.37
C VAL A 28 19.03 24.04 -14.48
N ARG A 29 18.66 22.90 -15.07
CA ARG A 29 19.38 22.34 -16.22
C ARG A 29 19.32 23.27 -17.43
N ALA A 30 18.14 23.83 -17.73
CA ALA A 30 17.98 24.75 -18.84
C ALA A 30 18.85 26.02 -18.68
N GLU A 31 18.92 26.58 -17.47
CA GLU A 31 19.76 27.74 -17.20
C GLU A 31 21.25 27.40 -17.27
N ARG A 32 21.65 26.24 -16.73
CA ARG A 32 23.02 25.73 -16.81
C ARG A 32 23.48 25.56 -18.26
N ASP A 33 22.63 25.00 -19.12
CA ASP A 33 22.95 24.82 -20.54
C ASP A 33 22.98 26.15 -21.29
N ARG A 34 22.12 27.11 -20.92
CA ARG A 34 22.17 28.49 -21.44
C ARG A 34 23.51 29.16 -21.12
N LEU A 35 23.96 29.09 -19.86
CA LEU A 35 25.24 29.65 -19.45
C LEU A 35 26.43 28.94 -20.11
N ALA A 36 26.35 27.63 -20.31
CA ALA A 36 27.39 26.87 -21.01
C ALA A 36 27.53 27.31 -22.49
N ALA A 37 26.41 27.54 -23.17
CA ALA A 37 26.41 28.07 -24.54
C ALA A 37 26.95 29.51 -24.60
N GLU A 38 26.58 30.35 -23.62
CA GLU A 38 27.08 31.73 -23.50
C GLU A 38 28.60 31.75 -23.28
N ARG A 39 29.10 30.90 -22.37
CA ARG A 39 30.53 30.73 -22.10
C ARG A 39 31.30 30.32 -23.36
N ALA A 40 30.80 29.33 -24.11
CA ALA A 40 31.46 28.88 -25.33
C ALA A 40 31.56 30.00 -26.39
N GLY A 41 30.54 30.85 -26.50
CA GLY A 41 30.58 32.03 -27.38
C GLY A 41 31.63 33.06 -26.95
N ILE A 42 31.69 33.38 -25.66
CA ILE A 42 32.65 34.33 -25.08
C ILE A 42 34.09 33.80 -25.19
N GLU A 43 34.29 32.50 -24.99
CA GLU A 43 35.60 31.86 -25.14
C GLU A 43 36.09 31.93 -26.59
N ALA A 44 35.20 31.71 -27.57
CA ALA A 44 35.55 31.86 -28.98
C ALA A 44 35.97 33.31 -29.32
N GLU A 45 35.28 34.32 -28.80
CA GLU A 45 35.66 35.74 -28.97
C GLU A 45 36.99 36.08 -28.30
N ALA A 46 37.29 35.48 -27.15
CA ALA A 46 38.55 35.69 -26.43
C ALA A 46 39.77 35.09 -27.15
N LEU A 47 39.55 34.02 -27.92
CA LEU A 47 40.59 33.30 -28.67
C LEU A 47 40.79 33.84 -30.10
N ASP A 48 39.94 34.75 -30.57
CA ASP A 48 40.11 35.39 -31.87
C ASP A 48 41.35 36.31 -31.88
N LEU A 49 42.29 36.02 -32.79
CA LEU A 49 43.53 36.75 -32.98
C LEU A 49 43.33 38.19 -33.45
N LEU A 50 42.15 38.52 -34.00
CA LEU A 50 41.80 39.86 -34.44
C LEU A 50 41.19 40.71 -33.30
N THR A 51 40.82 40.08 -32.19
CA THR A 51 40.31 40.78 -31.01
C THR A 51 41.43 41.57 -30.32
N GLN A 52 41.11 42.81 -29.90
CA GLN A 52 42.08 43.63 -29.18
C GLN A 52 42.48 42.97 -27.84
N PRO A 53 43.76 43.03 -27.42
CA PRO A 53 44.24 42.32 -26.23
C PRO A 53 43.44 42.61 -24.94
N ASP A 54 43.04 43.86 -24.73
CA ASP A 54 42.25 44.25 -23.56
C ASP A 54 40.83 43.64 -23.60
N THR A 55 40.22 43.60 -24.78
CA THR A 55 38.93 42.92 -25.00
C THR A 55 39.05 41.42 -24.79
N ALA A 56 40.08 40.78 -25.34
CA ALA A 56 40.33 39.35 -25.15
C ALA A 56 40.52 39.00 -23.67
N LYS A 57 41.25 39.84 -22.92
CA LYS A 57 41.41 39.71 -21.46
C LYS A 57 40.08 39.85 -20.72
N ALA A 58 39.25 40.83 -21.08
CA ALA A 58 37.93 41.01 -20.47
C ALA A 58 37.01 39.81 -20.75
N ARG A 59 37.00 39.29 -21.99
CA ARG A 59 36.23 38.08 -22.35
C ARG A 59 36.69 36.85 -21.59
N ARG A 60 38.00 36.67 -21.41
CA ARG A 60 38.54 35.58 -20.58
C ARG A 60 38.04 35.65 -19.13
N MET A 61 38.00 36.84 -18.53
CA MET A 61 37.45 37.02 -17.17
C MET A 61 35.96 36.67 -17.14
N GLN A 62 35.18 37.18 -18.08
CA GLN A 62 33.74 36.88 -18.19
C GLN A 62 33.47 35.37 -18.36
N SER A 63 34.31 34.67 -19.14
CA SER A 63 34.22 33.21 -19.31
C SER A 63 34.48 32.46 -17.99
N ALA A 64 35.41 32.94 -17.16
CA ALA A 64 35.70 32.34 -15.87
C ALA A 64 34.56 32.58 -14.86
N ASP A 65 33.94 33.75 -14.88
CA ASP A 65 32.75 34.04 -14.05
C ASP A 65 31.58 33.12 -14.43
N LEU A 66 31.35 32.91 -15.73
CA LEU A 66 30.33 31.97 -16.22
C LEU A 66 30.63 30.51 -15.85
N GLU A 67 31.90 30.10 -15.91
CA GLU A 67 32.32 28.76 -15.47
C GLU A 67 31.99 28.52 -14.00
N PHE A 68 32.30 29.50 -13.15
CA PHE A 68 31.96 29.42 -11.74
C PHE A 68 30.44 29.31 -11.50
N GLU A 69 29.62 30.08 -12.22
CA GLU A 69 28.16 29.98 -12.12
C GLU A 69 27.64 28.61 -12.61
N ILE A 70 28.21 28.05 -13.68
CA ILE A 70 27.88 26.68 -14.15
C ILE A 70 28.21 25.65 -13.07
N GLU A 71 29.41 25.71 -12.47
CA GLU A 71 29.81 24.82 -11.38
C GLU A 71 28.85 24.91 -10.19
N ARG A 72 28.42 26.12 -9.83
CA ARG A 72 27.42 26.33 -8.78
C ARG A 72 26.07 25.67 -9.10
N LEU A 73 25.61 25.75 -10.35
CA LEU A 73 24.38 25.09 -10.77
C LEU A 73 24.53 23.56 -10.80
N ASP A 74 25.69 23.03 -11.20
CA ASP A 74 25.97 21.59 -11.17
C ASP A 74 25.96 21.04 -9.72
N VAL A 75 26.49 21.80 -8.76
CA VAL A 75 26.38 21.49 -7.32
C VAL A 75 24.91 21.53 -6.87
N ALA A 76 24.16 22.56 -7.25
CA ALA A 76 22.74 22.67 -6.91
C ALA A 76 21.91 21.52 -7.48
N LEU A 77 22.19 21.08 -8.72
CA LEU A 77 21.54 19.92 -9.34
C LEU A 77 21.77 18.65 -8.54
N SER A 78 23.01 18.41 -8.11
CA SER A 78 23.36 17.24 -7.28
C SER A 78 22.61 17.23 -5.94
N GLN A 79 22.43 18.40 -5.34
CA GLN A 79 21.65 18.56 -4.10
C GLN A 79 20.15 18.33 -4.34
N LEU A 80 19.59 18.87 -5.43
CA LEU A 80 18.20 18.66 -5.81
C LEU A 80 17.88 17.19 -6.10
N GLU A 81 18.81 16.46 -6.71
CA GLU A 81 18.64 15.01 -6.96
C GLU A 81 18.61 14.20 -5.66
N THR A 82 19.45 14.58 -4.70
CA THR A 82 19.42 13.97 -3.35
C THR A 82 18.08 14.24 -2.67
N GLU A 83 17.62 15.50 -2.67
CA GLU A 83 16.36 15.88 -2.04
C GLU A 83 15.14 15.27 -2.74
N LEU A 84 15.20 15.09 -4.06
CA LEU A 84 14.16 14.37 -4.80
C LEU A 84 14.02 12.92 -4.31
N GLY A 85 15.13 12.24 -4.02
CA GLY A 85 15.11 10.91 -3.43
C GLY A 85 14.43 10.89 -2.06
N THR A 86 14.77 11.86 -1.21
CA THR A 86 14.15 12.04 0.12
C THR A 86 12.66 12.30 0.02
N ALA A 87 12.23 13.24 -0.83
CA ALA A 87 10.82 13.58 -1.03
C ALA A 87 10.00 12.39 -1.53
N ARG A 88 10.50 11.63 -2.51
CA ARG A 88 9.84 10.41 -3.02
C ARG A 88 9.67 9.36 -1.93
N ASN A 89 10.69 9.14 -1.11
CA ASN A 89 10.60 8.22 0.01
C ASN A 89 9.56 8.67 1.04
N ARG A 90 9.51 9.97 1.36
CA ARG A 90 8.52 10.56 2.28
C ARG A 90 7.10 10.35 1.76
N GLU A 91 6.85 10.68 0.49
CA GLU A 91 5.55 10.53 -0.17
C GLU A 91 5.10 9.06 -0.21
N GLU A 92 6.02 8.14 -0.53
CA GLU A 92 5.71 6.71 -0.55
C GLU A 92 5.36 6.17 0.83
N GLN A 93 6.09 6.58 1.87
CA GLN A 93 5.77 6.21 3.25
C GLN A 93 4.43 6.78 3.70
N ALA A 94 4.10 8.01 3.31
CA ALA A 94 2.79 8.60 3.58
C ALA A 94 1.67 7.78 2.92
N ARG A 95 1.84 7.40 1.64
CA ARG A 95 0.90 6.56 0.90
C ARG A 95 0.70 5.18 1.56
N LYS A 96 1.79 4.53 1.97
CA LYS A 96 1.75 3.24 2.67
C LYS A 96 1.00 3.34 4.01
N ARG A 97 1.25 4.40 4.78
CA ARG A 97 0.55 4.64 6.06
C ARG A 97 -0.95 4.84 5.85
N GLU A 98 -1.33 5.60 4.83
CA GLU A 98 -2.75 5.81 4.51
C GLU A 98 -3.44 4.49 4.15
N GLN A 99 -2.83 3.67 3.29
CA GLN A 99 -3.36 2.36 2.94
C GLN A 99 -3.49 1.44 4.16
N TYR A 100 -2.48 1.44 5.03
CA TYR A 100 -2.49 0.67 6.27
C TYR A 100 -3.64 1.08 7.20
N GLU A 101 -3.81 2.38 7.45
CA GLU A 101 -4.90 2.86 8.33
C GLU A 101 -6.28 2.57 7.73
N ARG A 102 -6.44 2.67 6.40
CA ARG A 102 -7.69 2.25 5.74
C ARG A 102 -7.98 0.77 5.91
N ALA A 103 -6.98 -0.10 5.73
CA ALA A 103 -7.14 -1.54 5.92
C ALA A 103 -7.48 -1.90 7.38
N LYS A 104 -6.80 -1.24 8.33
CA LYS A 104 -7.07 -1.39 9.77
C LYS A 104 -8.50 -0.96 10.13
N ALA A 105 -8.97 0.16 9.59
CA ALA A 105 -10.34 0.62 9.79
C ALA A 105 -11.36 -0.37 9.21
N ALA A 106 -11.14 -0.86 7.99
CA ALA A 106 -12.02 -1.85 7.36
C ALA A 106 -12.10 -3.15 8.19
N MET A 107 -10.95 -3.63 8.69
CA MET A 107 -10.91 -4.81 9.54
C MET A 107 -11.64 -4.60 10.87
N ALA A 108 -11.52 -3.40 11.47
CA ALA A 108 -12.25 -3.06 12.69
C ALA A 108 -13.78 -3.05 12.46
N THR A 109 -14.23 -2.52 11.31
CA THR A 109 -15.64 -2.55 10.92
C THR A 109 -16.16 -3.99 10.79
N VAL A 110 -15.44 -4.84 10.05
CA VAL A 110 -15.82 -6.25 9.90
C VAL A 110 -15.82 -6.99 11.23
N GLY A 111 -14.83 -6.72 12.10
CA GLY A 111 -14.78 -7.28 13.45
C GLY A 111 -16.01 -6.91 14.28
N ALA A 112 -16.40 -5.63 14.27
CA ALA A 112 -17.59 -5.17 14.96
C ALA A 112 -18.88 -5.79 14.42
N ASP A 113 -19.01 -5.92 13.09
CA ASP A 113 -20.16 -6.56 12.45
C ASP A 113 -20.25 -8.06 12.80
N LEU A 114 -19.10 -8.74 12.86
CA LEU A 114 -19.03 -10.13 13.31
C LEU A 114 -19.45 -10.25 14.77
N ASP A 115 -18.87 -9.45 15.66
CA ASP A 115 -19.21 -9.48 17.10
C ASP A 115 -20.70 -9.21 17.34
N ALA A 116 -21.30 -8.29 16.59
CA ALA A 116 -22.72 -7.97 16.68
C ALA A 116 -23.64 -9.12 16.23
N ARG A 117 -23.22 -9.90 15.23
CA ARG A 117 -24.07 -10.92 14.57
C ARG A 117 -23.77 -12.35 14.99
N TRP A 118 -22.57 -12.60 15.50
CA TRP A 118 -22.05 -13.95 15.72
C TRP A 118 -22.95 -14.79 16.62
N ASN A 119 -23.35 -14.23 17.76
CA ASN A 119 -24.18 -14.94 18.72
C ASN A 119 -25.56 -15.27 18.15
N THR A 120 -26.16 -14.34 17.41
CA THR A 120 -27.46 -14.54 16.75
C THR A 120 -27.36 -15.65 15.71
N LEU A 121 -26.38 -15.57 14.81
CA LEU A 121 -26.17 -16.59 13.76
C LEU A 121 -25.88 -17.97 14.36
N CYS A 122 -25.06 -18.04 15.41
CA CYS A 122 -24.80 -19.30 16.11
C CYS A 122 -26.06 -19.89 16.76
N ASN A 123 -26.91 -19.04 17.33
CA ASN A 123 -28.15 -19.47 17.96
C ASN A 123 -29.18 -19.93 16.93
N GLU A 124 -29.35 -19.19 15.83
CA GLU A 124 -30.22 -19.57 14.71
C GLU A 124 -29.80 -20.92 14.12
N MET A 125 -28.50 -21.08 13.87
CA MET A 125 -27.96 -22.35 13.38
C MET A 125 -28.21 -23.49 14.38
N ARG A 126 -27.99 -23.25 15.68
CA ARG A 126 -28.30 -24.23 16.73
C ARG A 126 -29.78 -24.62 16.75
N GLN A 127 -30.68 -23.65 16.62
CA GLN A 127 -32.13 -23.93 16.61
C GLN A 127 -32.55 -24.78 15.42
N LEU A 128 -32.06 -24.45 14.21
CA LEU A 128 -32.31 -25.25 13.01
C LEU A 128 -31.80 -26.69 13.17
N LEU A 129 -30.63 -26.87 13.79
CA LEU A 129 -30.06 -28.19 14.07
C LEU A 129 -30.93 -29.01 15.03
N VAL A 130 -31.44 -28.38 16.09
CA VAL A 130 -32.36 -29.05 17.04
C VAL A 130 -33.65 -29.46 16.33
N GLN A 131 -34.26 -28.55 15.56
CA GLN A 131 -35.48 -28.82 14.81
C GLN A 131 -35.30 -29.95 13.79
N GLY A 132 -34.17 -29.98 13.08
CA GLY A 132 -33.83 -31.05 12.15
C GLY A 132 -33.70 -32.42 12.84
N CYS A 133 -33.04 -32.47 14.01
CA CYS A 133 -32.94 -33.70 14.80
C CYS A 133 -34.30 -34.18 15.30
N GLU A 134 -35.17 -33.27 15.75
CA GLU A 134 -36.53 -33.61 16.20
C GLU A 134 -37.39 -34.14 15.04
N ALA A 135 -37.30 -33.50 13.87
CA ALA A 135 -38.00 -33.94 12.66
C ALA A 135 -37.52 -35.32 12.20
N ALA A 136 -36.21 -35.58 12.21
CA ALA A 136 -35.64 -36.88 11.88
C ALA A 136 -36.17 -37.99 12.81
N LYS A 137 -36.16 -37.76 14.13
CA LYS A 137 -36.73 -38.69 15.12
C LYS A 137 -38.23 -38.92 14.92
N ALA A 138 -38.98 -37.87 14.56
CA ALA A 138 -40.41 -37.99 14.28
C ALA A 138 -40.68 -38.84 13.03
N VAL A 139 -39.87 -38.67 11.98
CA VAL A 139 -39.90 -39.49 10.76
C VAL A 139 -39.57 -40.95 11.08
N GLU A 140 -38.51 -41.22 11.85
CA GLU A 140 -38.16 -42.57 12.28
C GLU A 140 -39.31 -43.23 13.05
N LYS A 141 -39.92 -42.51 13.99
CA LYS A 141 -41.06 -43.01 14.77
C LYS A 141 -42.28 -43.28 13.90
N ALA A 142 -42.60 -42.38 12.96
CA ALA A 142 -43.72 -42.56 12.03
C ALA A 142 -43.50 -43.74 11.07
N ASN A 143 -42.26 -43.95 10.63
CA ASN A 143 -41.89 -45.09 9.80
C ASN A 143 -41.92 -46.42 10.58
N ALA A 144 -41.68 -46.40 11.89
CA ALA A 144 -41.75 -47.58 12.73
C ALA A 144 -43.19 -48.07 12.96
N ASP A 145 -44.18 -47.17 12.92
CA ASP A 145 -45.62 -47.47 13.06
C ASP A 145 -46.38 -47.04 11.80
N LEU A 146 -45.98 -47.61 10.66
CA LEU A 146 -46.46 -47.21 9.34
C LEU A 146 -47.93 -47.63 9.14
N PRO A 147 -48.86 -46.71 8.83
CA PRO A 147 -50.24 -47.07 8.52
C PRO A 147 -50.33 -47.97 7.28
N ALA A 148 -51.30 -48.89 7.28
CA ALA A 148 -51.50 -49.80 6.15
C ALA A 148 -51.71 -49.03 4.84
N GLY A 149 -50.88 -49.31 3.84
CA GLY A 149 -50.92 -48.66 2.52
C GLY A 149 -50.15 -47.34 2.40
N ALA A 150 -49.52 -46.84 3.47
CA ALA A 150 -48.62 -45.70 3.41
C ALA A 150 -47.20 -46.10 2.95
N ALA A 151 -46.47 -45.16 2.37
CA ALA A 151 -45.05 -45.31 2.05
C ALA A 151 -44.18 -44.68 3.16
N PRO A 152 -42.96 -45.19 3.41
CA PRO A 152 -42.06 -44.60 4.39
C PRO A 152 -41.67 -43.17 3.99
N LEU A 153 -41.65 -42.28 4.99
CA LEU A 153 -41.15 -40.93 4.84
C LEU A 153 -39.63 -40.96 4.65
N VAL A 154 -39.14 -40.23 3.65
CA VAL A 154 -37.71 -40.08 3.37
C VAL A 154 -37.23 -38.78 4.01
N ALA A 155 -36.25 -38.87 4.91
CA ALA A 155 -35.61 -37.68 5.47
C ALA A 155 -34.89 -36.90 4.37
N HIS A 156 -34.89 -35.57 4.45
CA HIS A 156 -34.15 -34.73 3.51
C HIS A 156 -32.66 -35.09 3.57
N PRO A 157 -31.95 -35.26 2.43
CA PRO A 157 -30.55 -35.72 2.41
C PRO A 157 -29.61 -34.89 3.29
N LEU A 158 -29.78 -33.57 3.27
CA LEU A 158 -28.99 -32.66 4.12
C LEU A 158 -29.20 -32.90 5.63
N LEU A 159 -30.33 -33.45 6.09
CA LEU A 159 -30.50 -33.76 7.51
C LEU A 159 -29.65 -34.95 7.96
N GLY A 160 -29.40 -35.93 7.07
CA GLY A 160 -28.55 -37.09 7.37
C GLY A 160 -27.09 -36.71 7.58
N GLU A 161 -26.52 -35.95 6.64
CA GLU A 161 -25.13 -35.47 6.71
C GLU A 161 -24.92 -34.50 7.89
N PHE A 162 -25.92 -33.67 8.21
CA PHE A 162 -25.81 -32.69 9.29
C PHE A 162 -25.98 -33.27 10.70
N VAL A 163 -26.75 -34.35 10.90
CA VAL A 163 -26.90 -35.00 12.22
C VAL A 163 -25.59 -35.68 12.64
N GLU A 164 -24.88 -36.29 11.69
CA GLU A 164 -23.56 -36.90 11.89
C GLU A 164 -22.49 -35.82 12.23
N GLY A 165 -22.56 -34.66 11.56
CA GLY A 165 -21.75 -33.48 11.88
C GLY A 165 -22.09 -32.81 13.23
N TYR A 166 -23.35 -32.75 13.63
CA TYR A 166 -23.76 -32.09 14.89
C TYR A 166 -23.27 -32.85 16.13
N GLN A 167 -23.32 -34.18 16.10
CA GLN A 167 -22.82 -35.03 17.19
C GLN A 167 -21.30 -34.89 17.39
N THR A 168 -20.56 -34.64 16.30
CA THR A 168 -19.11 -34.36 16.34
C THR A 168 -18.79 -32.89 16.69
N CYS A 169 -19.67 -31.94 16.41
CA CYS A 169 -19.44 -30.50 16.61
C CYS A 169 -20.00 -29.90 17.91
N GLN A 170 -20.73 -30.66 18.75
CA GLN A 170 -21.20 -30.18 20.06
C GLN A 170 -20.12 -29.54 20.95
N PRO A 171 -18.86 -30.02 21.00
CA PRO A 171 -17.80 -29.38 21.78
C PRO A 171 -17.37 -28.01 21.22
N ILE A 172 -17.54 -27.80 19.92
CA ILE A 172 -17.10 -26.58 19.23
C ILE A 172 -18.02 -25.42 19.62
N PHE A 173 -19.35 -25.62 19.59
CA PHE A 173 -20.30 -24.55 19.94
C PHE A 173 -20.33 -24.12 21.41
N ARG A 174 -19.78 -24.91 22.34
CA ARG A 174 -19.58 -24.52 23.75
C ARG A 174 -18.29 -23.73 23.98
N THR A 175 -17.37 -23.75 23.02
CA THR A 175 -16.00 -23.25 23.17
C THR A 175 -15.54 -22.46 21.96
N VAL A 176 -16.43 -21.84 21.18
CA VAL A 176 -16.01 -20.82 20.21
C VAL A 176 -15.73 -19.53 20.97
N HIS A 177 -14.60 -19.51 21.68
CA HIS A 177 -13.81 -18.30 21.65
C HIS A 177 -13.59 -18.01 20.17
N VAL A 178 -13.94 -16.80 19.71
CA VAL A 178 -13.43 -16.26 18.45
C VAL A 178 -11.96 -16.67 18.41
N PRO A 179 -11.53 -17.54 17.48
CA PRO A 179 -10.17 -18.03 17.50
C PRO A 179 -9.27 -16.81 17.58
N GLY A 180 -8.45 -16.74 18.63
CA GLY A 180 -7.46 -15.69 18.81
C GLY A 180 -6.39 -15.84 17.74
N PHE A 181 -6.74 -15.69 16.47
CA PHE A 181 -5.84 -15.62 15.33
C PHE A 181 -4.88 -14.41 15.46
N TRP A 182 -5.19 -13.50 16.40
CA TRP A 182 -4.47 -12.25 16.68
C TRP A 182 -3.53 -12.30 17.89
N LYS A 183 -3.37 -13.43 18.59
CA LYS A 183 -2.31 -13.59 19.61
C LYS A 183 -0.98 -14.10 19.01
N ARG A 184 -0.75 -13.94 17.70
CA ARG A 184 0.58 -14.13 17.12
C ARG A 184 1.35 -12.82 17.18
N ASP A 185 2.53 -12.90 17.78
CA ASP A 185 3.55 -11.85 17.83
C ASP A 185 3.61 -11.11 16.48
N PRO A 186 3.47 -9.77 16.44
CA PRO A 186 3.55 -9.00 15.20
C PRO A 186 4.90 -9.13 14.48
N ASN A 187 5.91 -9.74 15.09
CA ASN A 187 7.20 -10.06 14.45
C ASN A 187 7.24 -11.41 13.73
N ALA A 188 6.21 -12.27 13.86
CA ALA A 188 6.15 -13.58 13.21
C ALA A 188 5.50 -13.50 11.83
N LEU A 189 6.08 -12.73 10.91
CA LEU A 189 5.69 -12.73 9.49
C LEU A 189 6.23 -14.01 8.82
N MET A 190 5.36 -14.99 8.58
CA MET A 190 5.62 -15.97 7.52
C MET A 190 4.88 -15.55 6.25
N PRO A 191 5.50 -15.69 5.05
CA PRO A 191 4.85 -15.41 3.78
C PRO A 191 3.58 -16.25 3.60
N VAL A 192 2.56 -15.63 2.99
CA VAL A 192 1.21 -16.20 2.74
C VAL A 192 1.25 -17.56 2.00
N GLU A 193 2.34 -17.83 1.27
CA GLU A 193 2.54 -19.05 0.49
C GLU A 193 2.58 -20.33 1.35
N THR A 194 3.00 -20.26 2.62
CA THR A 194 3.12 -21.45 3.48
C THR A 194 1.79 -21.98 4.03
N ILE A 195 0.68 -21.24 3.85
CA ILE A 195 -0.64 -21.65 4.36
C ILE A 195 -1.37 -22.58 3.37
N LEU A 196 -1.12 -22.44 2.07
CA LEU A 196 -1.80 -23.24 1.04
C LEU A 196 -1.23 -24.65 0.92
N GLU A 197 0.06 -24.86 1.18
CA GLU A 197 0.69 -26.18 1.08
C GLU A 197 0.32 -27.13 2.22
N ARG A 198 -0.12 -26.60 3.38
CA ARG A 198 -0.42 -27.41 4.56
C ARG A 198 -1.84 -27.97 4.60
N ASN A 199 -2.72 -27.49 3.73
CA ASN A 199 -4.09 -28.02 3.55
C ASN A 199 -4.21 -28.92 2.31
N ALA A 200 -3.10 -29.19 1.61
CA ALA A 200 -3.03 -30.05 0.44
C ALA A 200 -2.28 -31.38 0.70
N ALA A 201 -1.94 -31.68 1.96
CA ALA A 201 -1.36 -32.95 2.42
C ALA A 201 -2.23 -33.57 3.51
#